data_AF-A0A2H6H969-F1
#
_entry.id   AF-A0A2H6H969-F1
#
_cell.length_a   1.000
_cell.length_b   1.000
_cell.length_c   1.000
_cell.angle_alpha   90.00
_cell.angle_beta   90.00
_cell.angle_gamma   90.00
#
_symmetry.space_group_name_H-M   'P 1'
#
loop_
_entity.id
_entity.type
_entity.pdbx_description
1 polymer ?
#
loop_
_entity_poly.entity_id
_entity_poly.type
_entity_poly.pdbx_seq_one_letter_code
_entity_poly.pdbx_strand_id
1 'polypeptide(L)'
;MSDHTQGIKKDVAEVKFLVHDLRVERFIDEVIHFHVGLDTDLELYGIKDLDLPTGKDLLALRARAAKLRTAYNEYGDAVRGFADPSVVLAVGNEYIRSIHSLCELILHPLWSHIEEAMALLPGESRTVRSRSHYRNTIRWLCGVYYRIEHFWAELRDEDVSEVFDVAGDIEDYVRNVVYGYVTEKSSARVELEVGSLDPAVVSGNRFRFRRMYFNLIMNAVDAMADKKLGLIRIDERTDGDEIVLTVRDDGSGMTPDKVRQLLTDRETLDGELHSLGFVFVRQTVADFGGRVSIDSELGEGTTVTVRLPYMKGAAIPPRRGSFCKEYDIASVEEERAATHPSVKPVPVGRDTEGTCGYEIYSDYKQSDSEFPGCIFAIAIAEDGRLELFSHKPYERFWNIGHEDLLPMFYEATVRGRLEDDDDHNPVVILKGPQSITEYFDLKEIPADDRGAEEFTRMVHDELIRIARRLIGTGLPAALEVQVAGLSKFFPEVTEPEPFPLATLAGRRLTTEG
;
A
#
# COMPACT_ATOMS: atom_id res chain seq x y z
N MET A 1 24.89 -17.65 28.61
CA MET A 1 25.93 -17.11 27.71
C MET A 1 25.82 -17.87 26.40
N SER A 2 24.99 -17.40 25.47
CA SER A 2 24.98 -17.92 24.10
C SER A 2 25.49 -16.82 23.19
N ASP A 3 26.66 -17.09 22.65
CA ASP A 3 27.41 -16.28 21.71
C ASP A 3 26.55 -16.03 20.45
N HIS A 4 26.03 -14.81 20.29
CA HIS A 4 25.29 -14.38 19.08
C HIS A 4 26.23 -13.70 18.07
N THR A 5 27.54 -13.77 18.31
CA THR A 5 28.54 -13.00 17.58
C THR A 5 29.04 -13.74 16.33
N GLN A 6 28.85 -15.08 16.25
CA GLN A 6 29.20 -15.91 15.09
C GLN A 6 28.26 -17.13 14.94
N GLY A 7 28.00 -17.53 13.69
CA GLY A 7 27.26 -18.76 13.34
C GLY A 7 25.75 -18.59 13.15
N ILE A 8 25.05 -19.71 12.97
CA ILE A 8 23.67 -19.77 12.44
C ILE A 8 22.64 -18.92 13.19
N LYS A 9 22.85 -18.66 14.49
CA LYS A 9 21.94 -17.82 15.30
C LYS A 9 22.03 -16.34 14.92
N LYS A 10 23.23 -15.87 14.55
CA LYS A 10 23.45 -14.52 14.04
C LYS A 10 22.73 -14.36 12.71
N ASP A 11 22.91 -15.31 11.80
CA ASP A 11 22.29 -15.29 10.46
C ASP A 11 20.76 -15.33 10.56
N VAL A 12 20.21 -16.14 11.47
CA VAL A 12 18.76 -16.17 11.73
C VAL A 12 18.26 -14.82 12.24
N ALA A 13 19.01 -14.17 13.13
CA ALA A 13 18.64 -12.84 13.60
C ALA A 13 18.66 -11.84 12.44
N GLU A 14 19.73 -11.80 11.65
CA GLU A 14 19.88 -10.92 10.47
C GLU A 14 18.73 -11.10 9.45
N VAL A 15 18.33 -12.34 9.17
CA VAL A 15 17.16 -12.63 8.31
C VAL A 15 15.85 -12.17 8.95
N LYS A 16 15.61 -12.46 10.23
CA LYS A 16 14.42 -11.97 10.95
C LYS A 16 14.33 -10.45 10.92
N PHE A 17 15.46 -9.80 11.09
CA PHE A 17 15.57 -8.35 11.03
C PHE A 17 15.27 -7.80 9.65
N LEU A 18 15.85 -8.39 8.60
CA LEU A 18 15.56 -7.95 7.23
C LEU A 18 14.07 -8.13 6.94
N VAL A 19 13.50 -9.30 7.21
CA VAL A 19 12.07 -9.56 6.98
C VAL A 19 11.18 -8.52 7.66
N HIS A 20 11.46 -8.19 8.93
CA HIS A 20 10.73 -7.15 9.64
C HIS A 20 10.92 -5.74 9.05
N ASP A 21 12.09 -5.45 8.48
CA ASP A 21 12.43 -4.15 7.89
C ASP A 21 11.84 -3.97 6.47
N LEU A 22 11.66 -5.06 5.72
CA LEU A 22 11.14 -4.99 4.36
C LEU A 22 9.69 -4.50 4.31
N ARG A 23 8.83 -4.87 5.29
CA ARG A 23 7.43 -4.41 5.45
C ARG A 23 6.65 -4.34 4.12
N VAL A 24 6.64 -5.45 3.39
CA VAL A 24 6.22 -5.49 1.98
C VAL A 24 4.79 -5.92 1.74
N GLU A 25 4.15 -6.66 2.67
CA GLU A 25 2.93 -7.44 2.34
C GLU A 25 1.84 -6.53 1.75
N ARG A 26 1.47 -5.46 2.46
CA ARG A 26 0.44 -4.51 2.02
C ARG A 26 0.73 -3.85 0.67
N PHE A 27 1.98 -3.50 0.39
CA PHE A 27 2.34 -2.75 -0.82
C PHE A 27 2.34 -3.63 -2.07
N ILE A 28 2.66 -4.91 -1.91
CA ILE A 28 2.64 -5.88 -3.00
C ILE A 28 1.20 -6.08 -3.47
N ASP A 29 0.28 -6.21 -2.51
CA ASP A 29 -1.14 -6.29 -2.79
C ASP A 29 -1.59 -5.03 -3.55
N GLU A 30 -1.26 -3.83 -3.06
CA GLU A 30 -1.60 -2.55 -3.72
C GLU A 30 -1.14 -2.47 -5.20
N VAL A 31 0.06 -2.99 -5.55
CA VAL A 31 0.51 -3.03 -6.96
C VAL A 31 -0.31 -4.00 -7.80
N ILE A 32 -0.58 -5.20 -7.28
CA ILE A 32 -1.38 -6.19 -8.01
C ILE A 32 -2.78 -5.61 -8.27
N HIS A 33 -3.38 -4.99 -7.26
CA HIS A 33 -4.69 -4.34 -7.38
C HIS A 33 -4.69 -3.24 -8.42
N PHE A 34 -3.66 -2.38 -8.43
CA PHE A 34 -3.52 -1.35 -9.43
C PHE A 34 -3.51 -1.93 -10.86
N HIS A 35 -2.70 -2.97 -11.09
CA HIS A 35 -2.56 -3.58 -12.41
C HIS A 35 -3.82 -4.32 -12.85
N VAL A 36 -4.49 -5.03 -11.93
CA VAL A 36 -5.77 -5.69 -12.20
C VAL A 36 -6.87 -4.67 -12.52
N GLY A 37 -6.90 -3.54 -11.79
CA GLY A 37 -7.83 -2.45 -12.05
C GLY A 37 -7.58 -1.80 -13.41
N LEU A 38 -6.32 -1.43 -13.69
CA LEU A 38 -5.91 -0.84 -14.97
C LEU A 38 -6.22 -1.74 -16.16
N ASP A 39 -5.95 -3.04 -16.07
CA ASP A 39 -6.28 -4.03 -17.11
C ASP A 39 -7.80 -4.06 -17.37
N THR A 40 -8.60 -4.04 -16.30
CA THR A 40 -10.06 -3.99 -16.38
C THR A 40 -10.54 -2.70 -17.05
N ASP A 41 -9.96 -1.55 -16.69
CA ASP A 41 -10.29 -0.25 -17.30
C ASP A 41 -10.00 -0.25 -18.81
N LEU A 42 -8.83 -0.74 -19.21
CA LEU A 42 -8.46 -0.81 -20.63
C LEU A 42 -9.43 -1.69 -21.42
N GLU A 43 -9.85 -2.82 -20.86
CA GLU A 43 -10.87 -3.68 -21.46
C GLU A 43 -12.24 -2.98 -21.59
N LEU A 44 -12.66 -2.25 -20.56
CA LEU A 44 -13.93 -1.50 -20.54
C LEU A 44 -13.99 -0.46 -21.66
N TYR A 45 -12.90 0.27 -21.86
CA TYR A 45 -12.80 1.27 -22.92
C TYR A 45 -12.42 0.68 -24.27
N GLY A 46 -12.43 -0.65 -24.44
CA GLY A 46 -12.14 -1.30 -25.72
C GLY A 46 -10.72 -1.03 -26.22
N ILE A 47 -9.80 -0.68 -25.32
CA ILE A 47 -8.42 -0.33 -25.61
C ILE A 47 -7.62 -1.63 -25.64
N LYS A 48 -7.39 -2.12 -26.85
CA LYS A 48 -6.63 -3.35 -27.11
C LYS A 48 -5.27 -3.01 -27.71
N ASP A 49 -4.33 -3.94 -27.60
CA ASP A 49 -3.02 -3.89 -28.26
C ASP A 49 -2.11 -2.72 -27.81
N LEU A 50 -1.98 -2.50 -26.49
CA LEU A 50 -0.78 -1.83 -25.99
C LEU A 50 0.33 -2.85 -25.74
N ASP A 51 1.57 -2.38 -25.90
CA ASP A 51 2.79 -3.01 -25.37
C ASP A 51 2.86 -2.84 -23.83
N LEU A 52 1.72 -3.08 -23.16
CA LEU A 52 1.60 -3.18 -21.71
C LEU A 52 1.95 -4.59 -21.25
N PRO A 53 2.24 -4.80 -19.95
CA PRO A 53 2.30 -6.15 -19.38
C PRO A 53 1.09 -6.96 -19.86
N THR A 54 1.34 -7.94 -20.72
CA THR A 54 0.29 -8.73 -21.36
C THR A 54 -0.39 -9.62 -20.32
N GLY A 55 -1.47 -10.31 -20.71
CA GLY A 55 -2.04 -11.37 -19.87
C GLY A 55 -1.00 -12.41 -19.39
N LYS A 56 0.12 -12.62 -20.10
CA LYS A 56 1.23 -13.48 -19.64
C LYS A 56 2.05 -12.87 -18.51
N ASP A 57 2.25 -11.56 -18.52
CA ASP A 57 2.99 -10.85 -17.47
C ASP A 57 2.15 -10.77 -16.20
N LEU A 58 0.85 -10.54 -16.34
CA LEU A 58 -0.11 -10.61 -15.23
C LEU A 58 -0.13 -12.03 -14.63
N LEU A 59 -0.13 -13.09 -15.46
CA LEU A 59 0.02 -14.47 -15.00
C LEU A 59 1.35 -14.71 -14.27
N ALA A 60 2.46 -14.12 -14.75
CA ALA A 60 3.76 -14.21 -14.09
C ALA A 60 3.77 -13.50 -12.73
N LEU A 61 3.13 -12.33 -12.64
CA LEU A 61 2.94 -11.59 -11.38
C LEU A 61 2.12 -12.41 -10.40
N ARG A 62 0.98 -12.96 -10.84
CA ARG A 62 0.13 -13.84 -10.04
C ARG A 62 0.90 -15.05 -9.51
N ALA A 63 1.70 -15.69 -10.37
CA ALA A 63 2.51 -16.84 -9.97
C ALA A 63 3.57 -16.47 -8.91
N ARG A 64 4.27 -15.33 -9.06
CA ARG A 64 5.26 -14.87 -8.09
C ARG A 64 4.60 -14.42 -6.77
N ALA A 65 3.43 -13.79 -6.83
CA ALA A 65 2.66 -13.39 -5.65
C ALA A 65 2.15 -14.59 -4.85
N ALA A 66 1.63 -15.63 -5.52
CA ALA A 66 1.23 -16.87 -4.88
C ALA A 66 2.42 -17.54 -4.15
N LYS A 67 3.59 -17.61 -4.83
CA LYS A 67 4.82 -18.14 -4.22
C LYS A 67 5.25 -17.35 -2.99
N LEU A 68 5.18 -16.02 -3.04
CA LEU A 68 5.47 -15.15 -1.91
C LEU A 68 4.58 -15.46 -0.71
N ARG A 69 3.26 -15.61 -0.92
CA ARG A 69 2.30 -15.92 0.15
C ARG A 69 2.59 -17.27 0.81
N THR A 70 2.93 -18.29 0.02
CA THR A 70 3.38 -19.58 0.55
C THR A 70 4.63 -19.42 1.42
N ALA A 71 5.64 -18.71 0.92
CA ALA A 71 6.89 -18.50 1.67
C ALA A 71 6.69 -17.68 2.96
N TYR A 72 5.78 -16.70 2.95
CA TYR A 72 5.40 -15.94 4.15
C TYR A 72 4.79 -16.85 5.23
N ASN A 73 3.83 -17.70 4.85
CA ASN A 73 3.18 -18.63 5.78
C ASN A 73 4.20 -19.63 6.36
N GLU A 74 5.02 -20.24 5.51
CA GLU A 74 6.07 -21.19 5.93
C GLU A 74 7.06 -20.56 6.92
N TYR A 75 7.48 -19.32 6.64
CA TYR A 75 8.35 -18.56 7.54
C TYR A 75 7.66 -18.26 8.87
N GLY A 76 6.42 -17.75 8.83
CA GLY A 76 5.63 -17.45 10.02
C GLY A 76 5.40 -18.68 10.91
N ASP A 77 5.14 -19.84 10.31
CA ASP A 77 4.94 -21.10 11.02
C ASP A 77 6.24 -21.64 11.62
N ALA A 78 7.36 -21.54 10.91
CA ALA A 78 8.67 -21.91 11.44
C ALA A 78 9.08 -21.05 12.64
N VAL A 79 8.83 -19.73 12.59
CA VAL A 79 9.14 -18.80 13.68
C VAL A 79 8.21 -19.04 14.89
N ARG A 80 6.89 -19.13 14.69
CA ARG A 80 5.92 -19.36 15.77
C ARG A 80 6.02 -20.75 16.38
N GLY A 81 6.38 -21.75 15.57
CA GLY A 81 6.58 -23.14 15.98
C GLY A 81 7.93 -23.41 16.64
N PHE A 82 8.79 -22.39 16.81
CA PHE A 82 10.13 -22.52 17.40
C PHE A 82 10.99 -23.61 16.71
N ALA A 83 10.96 -23.65 15.37
CA ALA A 83 11.73 -24.60 14.58
C ALA A 83 13.26 -24.43 14.77
N ASP A 84 14.03 -25.43 14.33
CA ASP A 84 15.50 -25.38 14.37
C ASP A 84 16.03 -24.12 13.63
N PRO A 85 17.08 -23.44 14.15
CA PRO A 85 17.64 -22.25 13.50
C PRO A 85 17.97 -22.43 12.01
N SER A 86 18.43 -23.62 11.59
CA SER A 86 18.71 -23.91 10.18
C SER A 86 17.46 -23.91 9.30
N VAL A 87 16.34 -24.40 9.83
CA VAL A 87 15.05 -24.39 9.15
C VAL A 87 14.54 -22.96 9.02
N VAL A 88 14.55 -22.20 10.13
CA VAL A 88 14.13 -20.78 10.14
C VAL A 88 14.96 -19.96 9.15
N LEU A 89 16.27 -20.19 9.09
CA LEU A 89 17.16 -19.53 8.15
C LEU A 89 16.82 -19.87 6.69
N ALA A 90 16.54 -21.15 6.40
CA ALA A 90 16.22 -21.60 5.05
C ALA A 90 14.91 -20.99 4.52
N VAL A 91 13.82 -21.10 5.30
CA VAL A 91 12.51 -20.56 4.90
C VAL A 91 12.50 -19.03 4.87
N GLY A 92 13.21 -18.36 5.79
CA GLY A 92 13.35 -16.91 5.78
C GLY A 92 14.09 -16.39 4.56
N ASN A 93 15.16 -17.08 4.14
CA ASN A 93 15.86 -16.75 2.89
C ASN A 93 14.98 -16.98 1.66
N GLU A 94 14.15 -18.03 1.64
CA GLU A 94 13.21 -18.26 0.54
C GLU A 94 12.12 -17.19 0.47
N TYR A 95 11.65 -16.70 1.63
CA TYR A 95 10.74 -15.56 1.68
C TYR A 95 11.39 -14.30 1.09
N ILE A 96 12.60 -13.95 1.53
CA ILE A 96 13.35 -12.80 0.99
C ILE A 96 13.57 -12.92 -0.52
N ARG A 97 13.94 -14.11 -1.04
CA ARG A 97 14.10 -14.33 -2.48
C ARG A 97 12.80 -14.16 -3.25
N SER A 98 11.68 -14.58 -2.67
CA SER A 98 10.36 -14.42 -3.27
C SER A 98 9.97 -12.95 -3.37
N ILE A 99 10.25 -12.15 -2.33
CA ILE A 99 10.07 -10.69 -2.33
C ILE A 99 10.92 -10.06 -3.44
N HIS A 100 12.21 -10.39 -3.48
CA HIS A 100 13.15 -9.84 -4.45
C HIS A 100 12.72 -10.15 -5.88
N SER A 101 12.38 -11.41 -6.17
CA SER A 101 11.93 -11.83 -7.50
C SER A 101 10.64 -11.13 -7.93
N LEU A 102 9.72 -10.87 -6.99
CA LEU A 102 8.52 -10.10 -7.32
C LEU A 102 8.86 -8.63 -7.60
N CYS A 103 9.70 -8.00 -6.78
CA CYS A 103 10.16 -6.63 -7.02
C CYS A 103 10.88 -6.52 -8.37
N GLU A 104 11.74 -7.47 -8.73
CA GLU A 104 12.42 -7.53 -10.03
C GLU A 104 11.44 -7.58 -11.20
N LEU A 105 10.31 -8.30 -11.05
CA LEU A 105 9.26 -8.30 -12.07
C LEU A 105 8.60 -6.93 -12.18
N ILE A 106 8.12 -6.40 -11.05
CA ILE A 106 7.35 -5.15 -10.98
C ILE A 106 8.20 -3.96 -11.45
N LEU A 107 9.48 -3.96 -11.09
CA LEU A 107 10.43 -2.93 -11.49
C LEU A 107 10.95 -3.18 -12.90
N HIS A 108 10.62 -4.25 -13.61
CA HIS A 108 11.14 -4.44 -14.97
C HIS A 108 10.61 -3.32 -15.91
N PRO A 109 11.41 -2.77 -16.85
CA PRO A 109 10.97 -1.66 -17.71
C PRO A 109 9.67 -1.92 -18.50
N LEU A 110 9.35 -3.17 -18.81
CA LEU A 110 8.06 -3.53 -19.43
C LEU A 110 6.85 -3.18 -18.55
N TRP A 111 7.01 -3.14 -17.22
CA TRP A 111 6.00 -2.72 -16.24
C TRP A 111 5.88 -1.19 -16.09
N SER A 112 6.74 -0.41 -16.75
CA SER A 112 6.78 1.07 -16.63
C SER A 112 5.83 1.84 -17.57
N HIS A 113 5.04 1.14 -18.40
CA HIS A 113 4.16 1.75 -19.42
C HIS A 113 2.78 2.21 -18.87
N ILE A 114 2.65 2.33 -17.56
CA ILE A 114 1.38 2.62 -16.89
C ILE A 114 0.86 4.00 -17.19
N GLU A 115 1.75 5.01 -17.25
CA GLU A 115 1.31 6.36 -17.63
C GLU A 115 0.77 6.38 -19.07
N GLU A 116 1.32 5.55 -19.97
CA GLU A 116 0.79 5.38 -21.33
C GLU A 116 -0.59 4.72 -21.31
N ALA A 117 -0.79 3.66 -20.53
CA ALA A 117 -2.10 3.05 -20.32
C ALA A 117 -3.13 4.04 -19.77
N MET A 118 -2.75 4.75 -18.69
CA MET A 118 -3.61 5.73 -18.05
C MET A 118 -3.91 6.92 -18.96
N ALA A 119 -2.99 7.29 -19.87
CA ALA A 119 -3.19 8.35 -20.85
C ALA A 119 -4.21 7.99 -21.94
N LEU A 120 -4.66 6.73 -22.01
CA LEU A 120 -5.71 6.28 -22.94
C LEU A 120 -7.11 6.24 -22.32
N LEU A 121 -7.19 6.12 -20.99
CA LEU A 121 -8.44 6.16 -20.23
C LEU A 121 -9.04 7.58 -20.19
N PRO A 122 -10.35 7.81 -20.06
CA PRO A 122 -10.90 9.16 -19.89
C PRO A 122 -10.36 9.90 -18.67
N GLY A 123 -10.41 11.23 -18.67
CA GLY A 123 -9.93 12.07 -17.56
C GLY A 123 -10.60 11.74 -16.22
N GLU A 124 -11.89 11.43 -16.26
CA GLU A 124 -12.74 10.97 -15.16
C GLU A 124 -12.26 9.66 -14.54
N SER A 125 -11.67 8.76 -15.35
CA SER A 125 -11.06 7.50 -14.88
C SER A 125 -9.62 7.68 -14.36
N ARG A 126 -9.06 8.90 -14.38
CA ARG A 126 -7.68 9.20 -13.94
C ARG A 126 -7.69 9.98 -12.63
N THR A 127 -7.88 9.33 -11.49
CA THR A 127 -7.75 10.06 -10.22
C THR A 127 -6.28 10.43 -9.96
N VAL A 128 -6.03 11.69 -9.63
CA VAL A 128 -4.71 12.19 -9.21
C VAL A 128 -4.19 11.42 -7.99
N ARG A 129 -5.12 10.98 -7.13
CA ARG A 129 -4.84 10.20 -5.93
C ARG A 129 -4.27 8.83 -6.25
N SER A 130 -4.89 8.07 -7.16
CA SER A 130 -4.42 6.73 -7.50
C SER A 130 -3.09 6.73 -8.26
N ARG A 131 -2.83 7.73 -9.12
CA ARG A 131 -1.50 7.92 -9.74
C ARG A 131 -0.42 8.13 -8.70
N SER A 132 -0.69 9.02 -7.74
CA SER A 132 0.24 9.33 -6.66
C SER A 132 0.48 8.11 -5.77
N HIS A 133 -0.59 7.38 -5.43
CA HIS A 133 -0.54 6.14 -4.66
C HIS A 133 0.33 5.09 -5.36
N TYR A 134 0.05 4.75 -6.61
CA TYR A 134 0.84 3.77 -7.36
C TYR A 134 2.32 4.14 -7.43
N ARG A 135 2.62 5.41 -7.74
CA ARG A 135 4.00 5.90 -7.80
C ARG A 135 4.71 5.78 -6.45
N ASN A 136 4.00 6.04 -5.34
CA ASN A 136 4.52 5.85 -3.99
C ASN A 136 4.83 4.37 -3.72
N THR A 137 3.93 3.47 -4.11
CA THR A 137 4.09 2.02 -3.95
C THR A 137 5.28 1.49 -4.75
N ILE A 138 5.47 1.94 -5.99
CA ILE A 138 6.64 1.54 -6.81
C ILE A 138 7.96 2.05 -6.24
N ARG A 139 7.97 3.31 -5.80
CA ARG A 139 9.11 3.89 -5.08
C ARG A 139 9.48 3.09 -3.84
N TRP A 140 8.48 2.64 -3.09
CA TRP A 140 8.68 1.77 -1.94
C TRP A 140 9.28 0.42 -2.33
N LEU A 141 8.71 -0.27 -3.32
CA LEU A 141 9.22 -1.57 -3.80
C LEU A 141 10.64 -1.47 -4.37
N CYS A 142 10.98 -0.36 -5.01
CA CYS A 142 12.35 -0.06 -5.41
C CYS A 142 13.29 0.00 -4.20
N GLY A 143 12.88 0.69 -3.13
CA GLY A 143 13.61 0.71 -1.86
C GLY A 143 13.77 -0.69 -1.24
N VAL A 144 12.72 -1.51 -1.28
CA VAL A 144 12.73 -2.92 -0.81
C VAL A 144 13.75 -3.74 -1.61
N TYR A 145 13.70 -3.68 -2.94
CA TYR A 145 14.61 -4.38 -3.84
C TYR A 145 16.07 -4.12 -3.49
N TYR A 146 16.46 -2.85 -3.40
CA TYR A 146 17.85 -2.48 -3.11
C TYR A 146 18.28 -2.79 -1.67
N ARG A 147 17.36 -2.79 -0.69
CA ARG A 147 17.67 -3.26 0.67
C ARG A 147 18.04 -4.74 0.67
N ILE A 148 17.36 -5.56 -0.14
CA ILE A 148 17.70 -6.99 -0.28
C ILE A 148 19.04 -7.16 -0.99
N GLU A 149 19.25 -6.47 -2.12
CA GLU A 149 20.52 -6.54 -2.87
C GLU A 149 21.72 -6.16 -1.99
N HIS A 150 21.59 -5.08 -1.22
CA HIS A 150 22.63 -4.64 -0.30
C HIS A 150 22.85 -5.65 0.84
N PHE A 151 21.78 -6.19 1.42
CA PHE A 151 21.90 -7.24 2.44
C PHE A 151 22.68 -8.45 1.93
N TRP A 152 22.43 -8.86 0.68
CA TRP A 152 23.20 -9.94 0.07
C TRP A 152 24.64 -9.54 -0.26
N ALA A 153 24.91 -8.29 -0.63
CA ALA A 153 26.27 -7.79 -0.82
C ALA A 153 27.08 -7.84 0.49
N GLU A 154 26.49 -7.45 1.62
CA GLU A 154 27.11 -7.58 2.95
C GLU A 154 27.42 -9.04 3.30
N LEU A 155 26.49 -9.96 3.03
CA LEU A 155 26.71 -11.40 3.25
C LEU A 155 27.82 -11.97 2.35
N ARG A 156 28.11 -11.33 1.22
CA ARG A 156 29.21 -11.70 0.31
C ARG A 156 30.55 -11.06 0.69
N ASP A 157 30.61 -10.30 1.80
CA ASP A 157 31.80 -9.56 2.26
C ASP A 157 32.34 -8.57 1.20
N GLU A 158 31.43 -8.00 0.40
CA GLU A 158 31.76 -6.94 -0.53
C GLU A 158 32.03 -5.64 0.26
N ASP A 159 33.08 -4.88 -0.08
CA ASP A 159 33.32 -3.56 0.52
C ASP A 159 32.24 -2.58 0.05
N VAL A 160 31.20 -2.44 0.88
CA VAL A 160 30.05 -1.56 0.67
C VAL A 160 30.25 -0.17 1.29
N SER A 161 31.47 0.16 1.71
CA SER A 161 31.79 1.51 2.20
C SER A 161 31.84 2.51 1.05
N GLU A 162 31.10 3.61 1.16
CA GLU A 162 31.13 4.68 0.18
C GLU A 162 31.20 6.07 0.81
N VAL A 163 31.66 7.04 0.02
CA VAL A 163 31.70 8.46 0.39
C VAL A 163 30.45 9.13 -0.17
N PHE A 164 29.65 9.74 0.70
CA PHE A 164 28.37 10.37 0.29
C PHE A 164 28.08 11.64 1.08
N ASP A 165 27.28 12.52 0.48
CA ASP A 165 26.74 13.74 1.10
C ASP A 165 25.47 13.41 1.88
N VAL A 166 25.48 13.67 3.19
CA VAL A 166 24.37 13.33 4.10
C VAL A 166 23.13 14.15 3.78
N ALA A 167 23.28 15.46 3.53
CA ALA A 167 22.16 16.33 3.20
C ALA A 167 21.46 15.86 1.90
N GLY A 168 22.23 15.66 0.84
CA GLY A 168 21.72 15.12 -0.42
C GLY A 168 21.11 13.73 -0.28
N ASP A 169 21.66 12.89 0.60
CA ASP A 169 21.13 11.54 0.84
C ASP A 169 19.78 11.53 1.56
N ILE A 170 19.65 12.35 2.62
CA ILE A 170 18.41 12.52 3.37
C ILE A 170 17.34 13.08 2.42
N GLU A 171 17.67 14.12 1.66
CA GLU A 171 16.73 14.73 0.72
C GLU A 171 16.23 13.71 -0.32
N ASP A 172 17.13 12.94 -0.93
CA ASP A 172 16.79 11.90 -1.90
C ASP A 172 15.94 10.80 -1.28
N TYR A 173 16.38 10.23 -0.15
CA TYR A 173 15.71 9.08 0.46
C TYR A 173 14.36 9.46 1.06
N VAL A 174 14.23 10.63 1.68
CA VAL A 174 12.95 11.11 2.21
C VAL A 174 11.95 11.30 1.08
N ARG A 175 12.35 12.01 0.02
CA ARG A 175 11.48 12.32 -1.12
C ARG A 175 11.05 11.06 -1.87
N ASN A 176 11.99 10.14 -2.09
CA ASN A 176 11.80 9.03 -3.02
C ASN A 176 11.39 7.72 -2.34
N VAL A 177 11.50 7.57 -1.02
CA VAL A 177 11.14 6.33 -0.32
C VAL A 177 10.25 6.59 0.88
N VAL A 178 10.71 7.46 1.80
CA VAL A 178 10.03 7.66 3.09
C VAL A 178 8.65 8.30 2.91
N TYR A 179 8.55 9.36 2.09
CA TYR A 179 7.32 10.13 1.94
C TYR A 179 6.14 9.25 1.48
N GLY A 180 6.37 8.42 0.46
CA GLY A 180 5.37 7.47 -0.03
C GLY A 180 4.94 6.52 1.06
N TYR A 181 5.90 5.87 1.73
CA TYR A 181 5.60 4.92 2.81
C TYR A 181 4.80 5.55 3.96
N VAL A 182 5.20 6.73 4.44
CA VAL A 182 4.52 7.43 5.54
C VAL A 182 3.11 7.82 5.12
N THR A 183 2.93 8.32 3.90
CA THR A 183 1.61 8.67 3.36
C THR A 183 0.69 7.44 3.35
N GLU A 184 1.15 6.30 2.85
CA GLU A 184 0.32 5.10 2.74
C GLU A 184 0.06 4.44 4.10
N LYS A 185 1.09 4.33 4.96
CA LYS A 185 0.98 3.70 6.27
C LYS A 185 0.11 4.52 7.24
N SER A 186 0.27 5.85 7.25
CA SER A 186 -0.49 6.72 8.15
C SER A 186 -1.87 7.12 7.61
N SER A 187 -2.23 6.67 6.40
CA SER A 187 -3.41 7.18 5.69
C SER A 187 -3.41 8.71 5.59
N ALA A 188 -2.23 9.28 5.28
CA ALA A 188 -1.96 10.72 5.19
C ALA A 188 -2.21 11.53 6.49
N ARG A 189 -2.15 10.90 7.67
CA ARG A 189 -2.28 11.58 8.97
C ARG A 189 -0.97 12.10 9.53
N VAL A 190 0.17 11.75 8.94
CA VAL A 190 1.49 12.22 9.37
C VAL A 190 2.08 13.12 8.30
N GLU A 191 2.40 14.35 8.69
CA GLU A 191 3.16 15.30 7.87
C GLU A 191 4.66 15.12 8.10
N LEU A 192 5.44 15.17 7.02
CA LEU A 192 6.89 15.10 7.05
C LEU A 192 7.46 16.46 6.64
N GLU A 193 8.17 17.10 7.56
CA GLU A 193 8.93 18.32 7.31
C GLU A 193 10.43 18.00 7.25
N VAL A 194 11.07 18.36 6.14
CA VAL A 194 12.53 18.43 6.05
C VAL A 194 12.94 19.88 6.28
N GLY A 195 13.61 20.13 7.40
CA GLY A 195 14.08 21.44 7.81
C GLY A 195 15.46 21.77 7.23
N SER A 196 16.38 22.24 8.08
CA SER A 196 17.74 22.58 7.61
C SER A 196 18.50 21.31 7.23
N LEU A 197 19.30 21.39 6.16
CA LEU A 197 20.25 20.35 5.75
C LEU A 197 21.55 21.05 5.32
N ASP A 198 22.62 20.87 6.08
CA ASP A 198 23.94 21.40 5.78
C ASP A 198 24.75 20.36 4.99
N PRO A 199 25.34 20.71 3.83
CA PRO A 199 26.15 19.75 3.09
C PRO A 199 27.31 19.21 3.93
N ALA A 200 27.36 17.89 4.11
CA ALA A 200 28.33 17.23 4.95
C ALA A 200 28.65 15.84 4.43
N VAL A 201 29.93 15.55 4.25
CA VAL A 201 30.39 14.30 3.63
C VAL A 201 30.85 13.32 4.70
N VAL A 202 30.34 12.10 4.63
CA VAL A 202 30.76 10.98 5.50
C VAL A 202 31.25 9.80 4.65
N SER A 203 31.99 8.88 5.28
CA SER A 203 32.41 7.62 4.67
C SER A 203 31.86 6.47 5.49
N GLY A 204 31.21 5.52 4.85
CA GLY A 204 30.70 4.33 5.51
C GLY A 204 29.63 3.64 4.68
N ASN A 205 28.93 2.71 5.31
CA ASN A 205 27.85 1.99 4.67
C ASN A 205 26.60 2.89 4.58
N ARG A 206 26.34 3.47 3.41
CA ARG A 206 25.20 4.36 3.15
C ARG A 206 23.85 3.68 3.35
N PHE A 207 23.73 2.39 3.09
CA PHE A 207 22.47 1.66 3.28
C PHE A 207 22.16 1.45 4.76
N ARG A 208 23.16 1.14 5.59
CA ARG A 208 23.01 1.14 7.04
C ARG A 208 22.61 2.52 7.55
N PHE A 209 23.21 3.58 7.02
CA PHE A 209 22.81 4.96 7.32
C PHE A 209 21.33 5.24 6.99
N ARG A 210 20.90 4.89 5.77
CA ARG A 210 19.49 5.00 5.35
C ARG A 210 18.54 4.16 6.20
N ARG A 211 18.95 2.96 6.60
CA ARG A 211 18.19 2.06 7.47
C ARG A 211 18.04 2.61 8.88
N MET A 212 19.12 3.15 9.46
CA MET A 212 19.09 3.85 10.75
C MET A 212 18.03 4.95 10.69
N TYR A 213 18.13 5.83 9.69
CA TYR A 213 17.23 6.97 9.57
C TYR A 213 15.78 6.55 9.27
N PHE A 214 15.56 5.54 8.43
CA PHE A 214 14.24 4.94 8.21
C PHE A 214 13.62 4.44 9.51
N ASN A 215 14.37 3.69 10.33
CA ASN A 215 13.90 3.19 11.61
C ASN A 215 13.52 4.32 12.57
N LEU A 216 14.27 5.43 12.59
CA LEU A 216 13.93 6.60 13.40
C LEU A 216 12.56 7.19 12.98
N ILE A 217 12.34 7.36 11.68
CA ILE A 217 11.05 7.88 11.18
C ILE A 217 9.93 6.89 11.45
N MET A 218 10.16 5.58 11.30
CA MET A 218 9.12 4.58 11.54
C MET A 218 8.71 4.51 13.00
N ASN A 219 9.67 4.63 13.92
CA ASN A 219 9.36 4.73 15.34
C ASN A 219 8.52 5.98 15.64
N ALA A 220 8.81 7.10 14.99
CA ALA A 220 8.01 8.32 15.08
C ALA A 220 6.59 8.12 14.53
N VAL A 221 6.43 7.50 13.35
CA VAL A 221 5.11 7.15 12.78
C VAL A 221 4.32 6.26 13.72
N ASP A 222 4.94 5.20 14.24
CA ASP A 222 4.31 4.25 15.15
C ASP A 222 3.88 4.93 16.47
N ALA A 223 4.65 5.90 16.96
CA ALA A 223 4.33 6.69 18.15
C ALA A 223 3.10 7.62 17.97
N MET A 224 2.63 7.81 16.73
CA MET A 224 1.49 8.66 16.37
C MET A 224 0.28 7.87 15.86
N ALA A 225 0.25 6.54 16.01
CA ALA A 225 -0.83 5.69 15.48
C ALA A 225 -2.24 6.14 15.90
N ASP A 226 -2.39 6.63 17.15
CA ASP A 226 -3.67 7.08 17.70
C ASP A 226 -3.95 8.58 17.47
N LYS A 227 -3.05 9.30 16.78
CA LYS A 227 -3.16 10.74 16.56
C LYS A 227 -3.96 11.05 15.29
N LYS A 228 -4.77 12.12 15.34
CA LYS A 228 -5.55 12.58 14.17
C LYS A 228 -4.66 13.21 13.09
N LEU A 229 -3.68 14.01 13.52
CA LEU A 229 -2.66 14.62 12.69
C LEU A 229 -1.37 14.67 13.51
N GLY A 230 -0.28 14.17 12.94
CA GLY A 230 1.04 14.17 13.55
C GLY A 230 2.07 14.84 12.66
N LEU A 231 3.16 15.30 13.26
CA LEU A 231 4.26 15.98 12.56
C LEU A 231 5.57 15.30 12.88
N ILE A 232 6.30 14.92 11.84
CA ILE A 232 7.70 14.49 11.93
C ILE A 232 8.56 15.56 11.28
N ARG A 233 9.50 16.09 12.04
CA ARG A 233 10.49 17.05 11.57
C ARG A 233 11.87 16.43 11.53
N ILE A 234 12.53 16.58 10.40
CA ILE A 234 13.89 16.11 10.15
C ILE A 234 14.77 17.31 9.91
N ASP A 235 15.82 17.47 10.72
CA ASP A 235 16.84 18.49 10.50
C ASP A 235 18.23 17.83 10.55
N GLU A 236 19.14 18.36 9.76
CA GLU A 236 20.57 18.09 9.84
C GLU A 236 21.31 19.41 9.79
N ARG A 237 22.37 19.51 10.59
CA ARG A 237 23.27 20.66 10.59
C ARG A 237 24.66 20.24 10.97
N THR A 238 25.63 21.04 10.56
CA THR A 238 27.00 20.95 11.06
C THR A 238 27.13 21.71 12.40
N ASP A 239 27.76 21.09 13.38
CA ASP A 239 28.06 21.70 14.70
C ASP A 239 29.51 21.35 15.09
N GLY A 240 30.42 22.28 14.83
CA GLY A 240 31.86 22.10 15.06
C GLY A 240 32.49 21.05 14.16
N ASP A 241 32.69 19.85 14.70
CA ASP A 241 33.40 18.73 14.06
C ASP A 241 32.47 17.57 13.72
N GLU A 242 31.17 17.78 13.93
CA GLU A 242 30.15 16.75 13.83
C GLU A 242 28.96 17.24 13.03
N ILE A 243 28.27 16.31 12.38
CA ILE A 243 26.90 16.53 11.94
C ILE A 243 25.95 16.17 13.07
N VAL A 244 24.87 16.95 13.20
CA VAL A 244 23.80 16.74 14.17
C VAL A 244 22.52 16.50 13.40
N LEU A 245 22.17 15.22 13.26
CA LEU A 245 20.92 14.77 12.66
C LEU A 245 19.86 14.62 13.75
N THR A 246 18.70 15.26 13.57
CA THR A 246 17.56 15.15 14.49
C THR A 246 16.31 14.67 13.76
N VAL A 247 15.64 13.68 14.36
CA VAL A 247 14.29 13.27 14.00
C VAL A 247 13.40 13.57 15.19
N ARG A 248 12.46 14.48 15.02
CA ARG A 248 11.52 14.92 16.04
C ARG A 248 10.10 14.54 15.64
N ASP A 249 9.36 13.95 16.56
CA ASP A 249 7.93 13.71 16.46
C ASP A 249 7.17 14.36 17.62
N ASP A 250 5.87 14.57 17.40
CA ASP A 250 4.92 15.05 18.39
C ASP A 250 3.98 13.91 18.85
N GLY A 251 4.48 12.68 18.86
CA GLY A 251 3.73 11.48 19.24
C GLY A 251 3.52 11.31 20.75
N SER A 252 3.24 10.07 21.15
CA SER A 252 2.92 9.72 22.54
C SER A 252 4.07 9.91 23.54
N GLY A 253 5.31 10.08 23.07
CA GLY A 253 6.49 10.17 23.92
C GLY A 253 6.77 8.91 24.74
N MET A 254 7.77 8.97 25.61
CA MET A 254 8.26 7.82 26.36
C MET A 254 8.53 8.17 27.83
N THR A 255 8.46 7.16 28.70
CA THR A 255 8.93 7.29 30.08
C THR A 255 10.46 7.30 30.14
N PRO A 256 11.06 7.93 31.18
CA PRO A 256 12.51 7.90 31.37
C PRO A 256 13.10 6.47 31.47
N ASP A 257 12.33 5.51 32.01
CA ASP A 257 12.73 4.10 32.05
C ASP A 257 12.82 3.48 30.65
N LYS A 258 11.84 3.76 29.78
CA LYS A 258 11.85 3.27 28.40
C LYS A 258 13.02 3.88 27.61
N VAL A 259 13.29 5.18 27.79
CA VAL A 259 14.46 5.84 27.19
C VAL A 259 15.77 5.19 27.64
N ARG A 260 15.94 4.96 28.96
CA ARG A 260 17.12 4.26 29.49
C ARG A 260 17.25 2.86 28.91
N GLN A 261 16.14 2.13 28.80
CA GLN A 261 16.12 0.79 28.23
C GLN A 261 16.57 0.78 26.77
N LEU A 262 16.11 1.73 25.95
CA LEU A 262 16.52 1.86 24.54
C LEU A 262 18.01 2.22 24.38
N LEU A 263 18.55 3.01 25.31
CA LEU A 263 19.97 3.39 25.31
C LEU A 263 20.89 2.31 25.91
N THR A 264 20.38 1.36 26.68
CA THR A 264 21.17 0.30 27.34
C THR A 264 21.71 -0.72 26.32
N ASP A 265 23.00 -1.08 26.44
CA ASP A 265 23.62 -2.14 25.65
C ASP A 265 23.02 -3.50 25.98
N ARG A 266 22.07 -3.94 25.15
CA ARG A 266 21.65 -5.33 25.10
C ARG A 266 22.45 -6.03 24.01
N GLU A 267 23.39 -6.88 24.43
CA GLU A 267 24.05 -7.86 23.56
C GLU A 267 23.09 -8.97 23.11
N THR A 268 21.97 -9.15 23.82
CA THR A 268 20.99 -10.20 23.55
C THR A 268 19.78 -9.70 22.78
N LEU A 269 19.51 -10.41 21.68
CA LEU A 269 18.49 -10.17 20.66
C LEU A 269 17.10 -10.74 21.02
N ASP A 270 16.95 -11.21 22.27
CA ASP A 270 15.73 -11.83 22.79
C ASP A 270 14.83 -10.77 23.43
N GLY A 271 14.08 -10.03 22.61
CA GLY A 271 13.12 -9.02 23.08
C GLY A 271 12.14 -8.57 22.00
N GLU A 272 10.96 -8.12 22.43
CA GLU A 272 9.81 -7.66 21.63
C GLU A 272 10.20 -6.94 20.32
N LEU A 273 9.48 -7.24 19.22
CA LEU A 273 9.73 -6.72 17.87
C LEU A 273 9.98 -5.19 17.80
N HIS A 274 9.32 -4.43 18.67
CA HIS A 274 9.44 -2.96 18.79
C HIS A 274 10.85 -2.48 19.18
N SER A 275 11.66 -3.32 19.82
CA SER A 275 13.00 -2.95 20.28
C SER A 275 14.10 -3.24 19.25
N LEU A 276 13.79 -3.94 18.15
CA LEU A 276 14.78 -4.37 17.15
C LEU A 276 15.25 -3.21 16.25
N GLY A 277 14.38 -2.26 15.89
CA GLY A 277 14.75 -1.14 15.02
C GLY A 277 15.78 -0.19 15.63
N PHE A 278 15.70 0.07 16.94
CA PHE A 278 16.63 0.97 17.63
C PHE A 278 18.02 0.33 17.85
N VAL A 279 18.12 -1.01 17.90
CA VAL A 279 19.41 -1.70 17.94
C VAL A 279 20.26 -1.34 16.71
N PHE A 280 19.65 -1.31 15.52
CA PHE A 280 20.35 -0.89 14.29
C PHE A 280 20.76 0.57 14.29
N VAL A 281 19.95 1.44 14.88
CA VAL A 281 20.32 2.85 15.04
C VAL A 281 21.63 2.92 15.82
N ARG A 282 21.72 2.23 16.96
CA ARG A 282 22.95 2.26 17.78
C ARG A 282 24.14 1.61 17.07
N GLN A 283 23.95 0.47 16.42
CA GLN A 283 25.01 -0.21 15.67
C GLN A 283 25.54 0.68 14.53
N THR A 284 24.66 1.25 13.72
CA THR A 284 25.04 2.17 12.64
C THR A 284 25.75 3.40 13.18
N VAL A 285 25.22 4.01 14.25
CA VAL A 285 25.88 5.17 14.87
C VAL A 285 27.29 4.81 15.36
N ALA A 286 27.47 3.64 15.96
CA ALA A 286 28.78 3.15 16.39
C ALA A 286 29.72 2.85 15.20
N ASP A 287 29.21 2.27 14.12
CA ASP A 287 29.97 1.99 12.89
C ASP A 287 30.52 3.30 12.27
N PHE A 288 29.78 4.40 12.39
CA PHE A 288 30.20 5.74 11.96
C PHE A 288 31.01 6.50 13.03
N GLY A 289 31.31 5.89 14.18
CA GLY A 289 32.08 6.53 15.26
C GLY A 289 31.33 7.65 15.99
N GLY A 290 30.01 7.63 15.96
CA GLY A 290 29.14 8.67 16.51
C GLY A 290 28.49 8.34 17.86
N ARG A 291 27.49 9.13 18.24
CA ARG A 291 26.64 8.91 19.43
C ARG A 291 25.19 9.28 19.18
N VAL A 292 24.28 8.65 19.92
CA VAL A 292 22.83 8.90 19.88
C VAL A 292 22.32 9.33 21.25
N SER A 293 21.40 10.29 21.27
CA SER A 293 20.67 10.72 22.47
C SER A 293 19.17 10.82 22.17
N ILE A 294 18.33 10.59 23.19
CA ILE A 294 16.87 10.69 23.08
C ILE A 294 16.40 11.69 24.14
N ASP A 295 15.63 12.68 23.71
CA ASP A 295 14.84 13.57 24.56
C ASP A 295 13.36 13.23 24.32
N SER A 296 12.60 12.89 25.36
CA SER A 296 11.22 12.47 25.22
C SER A 296 10.44 12.73 26.50
N GLU A 297 9.22 13.24 26.34
CA GLU A 297 8.27 13.48 27.42
C GLU A 297 6.91 12.88 27.06
N LEU A 298 6.30 12.18 28.02
CA LEU A 298 5.05 11.46 27.81
C LEU A 298 3.93 12.44 27.42
N GLY A 299 3.34 12.24 26.25
CA GLY A 299 2.29 13.09 25.68
C GLY A 299 2.79 14.28 24.85
N GLU A 300 4.08 14.61 24.89
CA GLU A 300 4.67 15.76 24.18
C GLU A 300 5.47 15.37 22.93
N GLY A 301 5.94 14.11 22.87
CA GLY A 301 6.65 13.54 21.72
C GLY A 301 8.09 13.13 22.02
N THR A 302 8.88 12.94 20.97
CA THR A 302 10.26 12.46 21.06
C THR A 302 11.17 13.21 20.08
N THR A 303 12.39 13.51 20.51
CA THR A 303 13.48 13.96 19.65
C THR A 303 14.65 12.99 19.79
N VAL A 304 14.98 12.28 18.71
CA VAL A 304 16.20 11.48 18.63
C VAL A 304 17.27 12.30 17.93
N THR A 305 18.45 12.43 18.55
CA THR A 305 19.60 13.14 18.01
C THR A 305 20.75 12.18 17.78
N VAL A 306 21.24 12.13 16.54
CA VAL A 306 22.43 11.39 16.12
C VAL A 306 23.54 12.39 15.81
N ARG A 307 24.73 12.15 16.38
CA ARG A 307 25.94 12.94 16.13
C ARG A 307 27.01 12.08 15.52
N LEU A 308 27.46 12.41 14.31
CA LEU A 308 28.50 11.67 13.59
C LEU A 308 29.67 12.60 13.23
N PRO A 309 30.92 12.11 13.23
CA PRO A 309 32.04 12.84 12.62
C PRO A 309 31.83 12.95 11.11
N TYR A 310 32.30 14.04 10.50
CA TYR A 310 32.24 14.24 9.05
C TYR A 310 33.58 14.74 8.48
N MET A 311 33.77 14.58 7.17
CA MET A 311 35.00 14.94 6.47
C MET A 311 35.03 16.43 6.14
N LYS A 312 35.71 17.23 6.98
CA LYS A 312 35.87 18.67 6.77
C LYS A 312 36.57 19.00 5.46
N GLY A 313 35.97 19.91 4.68
CA GLY A 313 36.54 20.40 3.42
C GLY A 313 36.55 19.38 2.29
N ALA A 314 35.93 18.21 2.47
CA ALA A 314 35.72 17.27 1.39
C ALA A 314 34.83 17.89 0.31
N ALA A 315 35.17 17.66 -0.96
CA ALA A 315 34.29 18.02 -2.05
C ALA A 315 33.01 17.20 -1.95
N ILE A 316 31.86 17.85 -2.08
CA ILE A 316 30.56 17.18 -2.15
C ILE A 316 30.60 16.26 -3.39
N PRO A 317 30.50 14.93 -3.22
CA PRO A 317 30.47 14.03 -4.35
C PRO A 317 29.26 14.37 -5.24
N PRO A 318 29.39 14.26 -6.58
CA PRO A 318 28.25 14.49 -7.45
C PRO A 318 27.10 13.59 -7.03
N ARG A 319 25.89 14.15 -6.94
CA ARG A 319 24.69 13.37 -6.64
C ARG A 319 24.62 12.22 -7.65
N ARG A 320 24.87 10.98 -7.20
CA ARG A 320 24.45 9.79 -7.95
C ARG A 320 22.95 9.98 -8.16
N GLY A 321 22.47 9.72 -9.39
CA GLY A 321 21.05 9.89 -9.69
C GLY A 321 20.21 9.16 -8.64
N SER A 322 18.99 9.67 -8.43
CA SER A 322 17.98 9.00 -7.59
C SER A 322 18.01 7.50 -7.82
N PHE A 323 17.73 6.70 -6.79
CA PHE A 323 17.54 5.25 -6.88
C PHE A 323 16.76 4.80 -8.13
N CYS A 324 15.88 5.67 -8.61
CA CYS A 324 15.07 5.48 -9.78
C CYS A 324 15.64 6.12 -11.05
N LYS A 325 16.93 6.43 -11.27
CA LYS A 325 17.32 7.12 -12.53
C LYS A 325 16.97 6.34 -13.81
N GLU A 326 16.90 5.00 -13.75
CA GLU A 326 16.39 4.14 -14.82
C GLU A 326 14.85 4.03 -14.84
N TYR A 327 14.19 4.52 -13.79
CA TYR A 327 12.74 4.50 -13.54
C TYR A 327 12.18 5.89 -13.24
N ASP A 328 12.90 6.95 -13.62
CA ASP A 328 12.53 8.32 -13.34
C ASP A 328 11.49 8.64 -14.40
N ILE A 329 10.23 8.35 -14.06
CA ILE A 329 9.08 8.40 -14.96
C ILE A 329 9.06 9.75 -15.70
N ALA A 330 9.50 10.84 -15.04
CA ALA A 330 9.62 12.17 -15.61
C ALA A 330 10.66 12.31 -16.75
N SER A 331 11.73 11.50 -16.75
CA SER A 331 12.73 11.50 -17.84
C SER A 331 12.28 10.68 -19.05
N VAL A 332 11.46 9.65 -18.83
CA VAL A 332 10.80 8.86 -19.88
C VAL A 332 9.71 9.69 -20.59
N GLU A 333 9.08 10.63 -19.87
CA GLU A 333 8.09 11.58 -20.41
C GLU A 333 8.67 12.51 -21.50
N GLU A 334 9.88 13.06 -21.32
CA GLU A 334 10.47 14.00 -22.29
C GLU A 334 10.97 13.31 -23.57
N GLU A 335 11.42 12.05 -23.50
CA GLU A 335 11.97 11.32 -24.65
C GLU A 335 10.86 10.66 -25.51
N ARG A 336 9.70 10.31 -24.92
CA ARG A 336 8.58 9.64 -25.61
C ARG A 336 7.39 10.53 -25.99
N ALA A 337 7.20 11.70 -25.38
CA ALA A 337 6.22 12.69 -25.86
C ALA A 337 6.48 13.15 -27.31
N ALA A 338 7.69 12.90 -27.83
CA ALA A 338 8.07 13.18 -29.21
C ALA A 338 7.63 12.11 -30.24
N THR A 339 7.20 10.91 -29.83
CA THR A 339 7.08 9.77 -30.76
C THR A 339 5.68 9.18 -30.95
N HIS A 340 4.69 9.43 -30.07
CA HIS A 340 3.35 8.82 -30.20
C HIS A 340 2.19 9.84 -30.13
N PRO A 341 1.28 9.90 -31.13
CA PRO A 341 0.12 10.78 -31.09
C PRO A 341 -0.94 10.29 -30.10
N SER A 342 -1.59 11.24 -29.43
CA SER A 342 -2.77 11.04 -28.58
C SER A 342 -3.83 10.17 -29.25
N VAL A 343 -4.01 8.95 -28.76
CA VAL A 343 -5.12 8.07 -29.15
C VAL A 343 -6.37 8.52 -28.38
N LYS A 344 -7.48 8.74 -29.09
CA LYS A 344 -8.75 9.13 -28.46
C LYS A 344 -9.43 7.90 -27.83
N PRO A 345 -10.06 8.05 -26.65
CA PRO A 345 -10.79 6.96 -26.00
C PRO A 345 -11.92 6.45 -26.91
N VAL A 346 -12.08 5.12 -26.96
CA VAL A 346 -13.20 4.45 -27.62
C VAL A 346 -14.39 4.45 -26.65
N PRO A 347 -15.63 4.73 -27.09
CA PRO A 347 -16.79 4.71 -26.21
C PRO A 347 -17.02 3.32 -25.62
N VAL A 348 -17.32 3.24 -24.33
CA VAL A 348 -17.76 2.01 -23.65
C VAL A 348 -19.11 1.61 -24.25
N GLY A 349 -19.09 0.72 -25.22
CA GLY A 349 -20.27 0.11 -25.81
C GLY A 349 -20.34 -1.35 -25.41
N ARG A 350 -21.16 -1.71 -24.41
CA ARG A 350 -21.76 -3.04 -24.30
C ARG A 350 -23.19 -2.94 -23.78
N ASP A 351 -24.08 -3.68 -24.44
CA ASP A 351 -25.49 -3.94 -24.09
C ASP A 351 -25.62 -4.71 -22.75
N THR A 352 -25.10 -4.20 -21.63
CA THR A 352 -25.16 -4.87 -20.31
C THR A 352 -26.41 -4.50 -19.50
N GLU A 353 -27.23 -3.57 -19.99
CA GLU A 353 -28.46 -3.13 -19.31
C GLU A 353 -29.38 -4.30 -18.91
N GLY A 354 -29.39 -5.38 -19.68
CA GLY A 354 -30.26 -6.53 -19.47
C GLY A 354 -29.66 -7.71 -18.70
N THR A 355 -28.37 -7.72 -18.40
CA THR A 355 -27.65 -8.96 -18.02
C THR A 355 -26.82 -8.87 -16.75
N CYS A 356 -26.72 -7.70 -16.09
CA CYS A 356 -25.76 -7.51 -14.99
C CYS A 356 -25.92 -8.51 -13.83
N GLY A 357 -27.14 -8.85 -13.42
CA GLY A 357 -27.40 -9.84 -12.38
C GLY A 357 -27.04 -11.27 -12.78
N TYR A 358 -27.31 -11.63 -14.04
CA TYR A 358 -26.90 -12.91 -14.61
C TYR A 358 -25.37 -13.03 -14.66
N GLU A 359 -24.69 -11.96 -15.07
CA GLU A 359 -23.21 -11.90 -15.17
C GLU A 359 -22.56 -12.11 -13.80
N ILE A 360 -22.98 -11.40 -12.75
CA ILE A 360 -22.47 -11.60 -11.38
C ILE A 360 -22.65 -13.05 -10.93
N TYR A 361 -23.84 -13.60 -11.13
CA TYR A 361 -24.16 -14.94 -10.65
C TYR A 361 -23.43 -16.03 -11.43
N SER A 362 -23.31 -15.83 -12.75
CA SER A 362 -22.55 -16.71 -13.64
C SER A 362 -21.08 -16.74 -13.27
N ASP A 363 -20.48 -15.58 -13.01
CA ASP A 363 -19.09 -15.45 -12.64
C ASP A 363 -18.79 -16.06 -11.28
N TYR A 364 -19.64 -15.82 -10.28
CA TYR A 364 -19.53 -16.49 -8.98
C TYR A 364 -19.53 -18.02 -9.15
N LYS A 365 -20.42 -18.57 -9.99
CA LYS A 365 -20.46 -20.03 -10.23
C LYS A 365 -19.29 -20.59 -11.01
N GLN A 366 -18.65 -19.77 -11.83
CA GLN A 366 -17.51 -20.15 -12.66
C GLN A 366 -16.17 -19.82 -11.99
N SER A 367 -16.20 -19.18 -10.81
CA SER A 367 -15.01 -18.89 -10.02
C SER A 367 -14.22 -20.17 -9.74
N ASP A 368 -12.92 -20.10 -9.98
CA ASP A 368 -11.98 -21.21 -9.79
C ASP A 368 -11.24 -21.12 -8.44
N SER A 369 -11.66 -20.20 -7.57
CA SER A 369 -11.20 -20.00 -6.19
C SER A 369 -11.61 -21.15 -5.25
N GLU A 370 -10.81 -21.38 -4.20
CA GLU A 370 -11.18 -22.27 -3.09
C GLU A 370 -12.46 -21.77 -2.39
N PHE A 371 -12.65 -20.45 -2.35
CA PHE A 371 -13.86 -19.78 -1.90
C PHE A 371 -14.46 -19.04 -3.09
N PRO A 372 -15.53 -19.58 -3.72
CA PRO A 372 -16.14 -18.96 -4.89
C PRO A 372 -16.62 -17.54 -4.60
N GLY A 373 -16.41 -16.63 -5.55
CA GLY A 373 -16.84 -15.24 -5.37
C GLY A 373 -16.91 -14.45 -6.66
N CYS A 374 -17.59 -13.32 -6.60
CA CYS A 374 -17.64 -12.32 -7.64
C CYS A 374 -17.72 -10.93 -7.01
N ILE A 375 -16.99 -9.98 -7.58
CA ILE A 375 -17.05 -8.57 -7.22
C ILE A 375 -17.70 -7.78 -8.34
N PHE A 376 -18.37 -6.70 -7.98
CA PHE A 376 -18.95 -5.81 -8.95
C PHE A 376 -19.03 -4.37 -8.44
N ALA A 377 -19.08 -3.45 -9.39
CA ALA A 377 -19.32 -2.03 -9.17
C ALA A 377 -20.50 -1.61 -10.04
N ILE A 378 -21.43 -0.85 -9.48
CA ILE A 378 -22.68 -0.49 -10.15
C ILE A 378 -23.13 0.93 -9.80
N ALA A 379 -23.62 1.66 -10.80
CA ALA A 379 -24.30 2.93 -10.64
C ALA A 379 -25.59 2.95 -11.46
N ILE A 380 -26.65 3.52 -10.89
CA ILE A 380 -27.97 3.56 -11.51
C ILE A 380 -28.55 4.97 -11.40
N ALA A 381 -29.12 5.46 -12.51
CA ALA A 381 -29.80 6.74 -12.60
C ALA A 381 -31.10 6.78 -11.80
N GLU A 382 -31.63 7.98 -11.55
CA GLU A 382 -32.95 8.17 -10.92
C GLU A 382 -34.13 7.64 -11.73
N ASP A 383 -33.96 7.34 -13.01
CA ASP A 383 -34.97 6.67 -13.84
C ASP A 383 -34.83 5.13 -13.82
N GLY A 384 -33.82 4.60 -13.13
CA GLY A 384 -33.52 3.17 -13.06
C GLY A 384 -32.64 2.63 -14.20
N ARG A 385 -32.18 3.49 -15.10
CA ARG A 385 -31.22 3.14 -16.15
C ARG A 385 -29.85 2.84 -15.55
N LEU A 386 -29.19 1.82 -16.07
CA LEU A 386 -27.83 1.46 -15.67
C LEU A 386 -26.86 2.52 -16.22
N GLU A 387 -26.18 3.25 -15.35
CA GLU A 387 -25.17 4.24 -15.74
C GLU A 387 -23.80 3.56 -15.90
N LEU A 388 -23.48 2.64 -14.99
CA LEU A 388 -22.22 1.91 -14.98
C LEU A 388 -22.40 0.51 -14.41
N PHE A 389 -21.68 -0.45 -14.99
CA PHE A 389 -21.57 -1.80 -14.46
C PHE A 389 -20.24 -2.47 -14.85
N SER A 390 -19.56 -3.04 -13.85
CA SER A 390 -18.35 -3.86 -14.02
C SER A 390 -18.38 -5.01 -13.01
N HIS A 391 -17.85 -6.18 -13.39
CA HIS A 391 -17.81 -7.37 -12.53
C HIS A 391 -16.57 -8.24 -12.81
N LYS A 392 -16.15 -9.05 -11.82
CA LYS A 392 -15.04 -10.01 -11.96
C LYS A 392 -15.17 -11.18 -10.97
N PRO A 393 -14.93 -12.44 -11.37
CA PRO A 393 -14.94 -13.57 -10.43
C PRO A 393 -13.68 -13.59 -9.55
N TYR A 394 -13.75 -14.25 -8.39
CA TYR A 394 -12.57 -14.57 -7.58
C TYR A 394 -11.70 -15.56 -8.33
N GLU A 395 -10.38 -15.36 -8.24
CA GLU A 395 -9.39 -16.16 -8.95
C GLU A 395 -8.77 -17.24 -8.05
N ARG A 396 -8.44 -18.39 -8.64
CA ARG A 396 -7.90 -19.61 -8.00
C ARG A 396 -6.86 -19.45 -6.90
N PHE A 397 -5.99 -18.45 -7.02
CA PHE A 397 -4.84 -18.26 -6.13
C PHE A 397 -5.00 -17.07 -5.19
N TRP A 398 -6.21 -16.49 -5.09
CA TRP A 398 -6.42 -15.26 -4.37
C TRP A 398 -7.79 -15.19 -3.67
N ASN A 399 -7.79 -15.26 -2.35
CA ASN A 399 -8.86 -14.67 -1.53
C ASN A 399 -8.61 -13.17 -1.49
N ILE A 400 -9.33 -12.41 -2.32
CA ILE A 400 -9.19 -10.96 -2.34
C ILE A 400 -9.87 -10.45 -1.07
N GLY A 401 -9.11 -9.84 -0.16
CA GLY A 401 -9.64 -9.34 1.09
C GLY A 401 -10.64 -8.21 0.88
N HIS A 402 -11.44 -7.94 1.91
CA HIS A 402 -12.52 -6.97 1.87
C HIS A 402 -12.09 -5.52 1.49
N GLU A 403 -10.81 -5.22 1.70
CA GLU A 403 -10.13 -3.93 1.57
C GLU A 403 -9.22 -3.83 0.32
N ASP A 404 -8.99 -4.97 -0.32
CA ASP A 404 -8.09 -5.14 -1.46
C ASP A 404 -8.78 -4.81 -2.80
N LEU A 405 -10.11 -4.92 -2.83
CA LEU A 405 -10.95 -4.46 -3.94
C LEU A 405 -11.58 -3.12 -3.65
N LEU A 406 -10.78 -2.20 -3.11
CA LEU A 406 -11.03 -0.81 -3.41
C LEU A 406 -10.92 -0.70 -4.94
N PRO A 407 -11.97 -0.32 -5.67
CA PRO A 407 -11.72 0.28 -6.94
C PRO A 407 -10.93 1.55 -6.64
N MET A 408 -9.61 1.48 -6.80
CA MET A 408 -9.00 2.57 -7.52
C MET A 408 -9.76 2.62 -8.85
N PHE A 409 -10.35 3.78 -9.16
CA PHE A 409 -10.83 4.12 -10.49
C PHE A 409 -12.26 3.76 -10.93
N TYR A 410 -13.29 3.81 -10.08
CA TYR A 410 -14.65 3.89 -10.65
C TYR A 410 -15.52 5.01 -10.07
N GLU A 411 -16.17 5.67 -11.01
CA GLU A 411 -17.42 6.44 -10.88
C GLU A 411 -18.61 5.51 -10.58
N ALA A 412 -18.46 4.61 -9.59
CA ALA A 412 -19.54 3.76 -9.13
C ALA A 412 -20.02 4.23 -7.76
N THR A 413 -21.33 4.30 -7.59
CA THR A 413 -21.96 4.70 -6.33
C THR A 413 -22.01 3.57 -5.31
N VAL A 414 -22.14 2.32 -5.78
CA VAL A 414 -22.25 1.16 -4.90
C VAL A 414 -21.29 0.06 -5.36
N ARG A 415 -20.68 -0.57 -4.36
CA ARG A 415 -19.78 -1.70 -4.54
C ARG A 415 -20.46 -2.95 -3.99
N GLY A 416 -20.39 -4.03 -4.75
CA GLY A 416 -21.02 -5.28 -4.42
C GLY A 416 -20.05 -6.46 -4.45
N ARG A 417 -20.36 -7.47 -3.64
CA ARG A 417 -19.72 -8.79 -3.70
C ARG A 417 -20.78 -9.86 -3.62
N LEU A 418 -20.53 -10.99 -4.24
CA LEU A 418 -21.26 -12.23 -4.05
C LEU A 418 -20.24 -13.27 -3.61
N GLU A 419 -20.33 -13.74 -2.37
CA GLU A 419 -19.40 -14.70 -1.77
C GLU A 419 -20.14 -15.68 -0.87
N ASP A 420 -19.45 -16.72 -0.41
CA ASP A 420 -20.02 -17.69 0.53
C ASP A 420 -19.93 -17.18 1.98
N ASP A 421 -20.99 -17.37 2.76
CA ASP A 421 -20.97 -17.18 4.21
C ASP A 421 -20.22 -18.31 4.94
N ASP A 422 -20.15 -18.24 6.27
CA ASP A 422 -19.47 -19.27 7.10
C ASP A 422 -20.07 -20.68 6.89
N ASP A 423 -21.34 -20.77 6.50
CA ASP A 423 -22.10 -22.00 6.23
C ASP A 423 -22.09 -22.39 4.73
N HIS A 424 -21.30 -21.72 3.90
CA HIS A 424 -21.16 -21.93 2.46
C HIS A 424 -22.42 -21.62 1.65
N ASN A 425 -23.24 -20.68 2.13
CA ASN A 425 -24.37 -20.14 1.39
C ASN A 425 -23.98 -18.83 0.70
N PRO A 426 -24.40 -18.61 -0.56
CA PRO A 426 -24.08 -17.37 -1.27
C PRO A 426 -24.81 -16.16 -0.66
N VAL A 427 -24.04 -15.14 -0.31
CA VAL A 427 -24.49 -13.85 0.23
C VAL A 427 -23.98 -12.70 -0.63
N VAL A 428 -24.87 -11.75 -0.93
CA VAL A 428 -24.54 -10.50 -1.60
C VAL A 428 -24.18 -9.46 -0.55
N ILE A 429 -23.01 -8.83 -0.63
CA ILE A 429 -22.63 -7.75 0.26
C ILE A 429 -22.59 -6.45 -0.53
N LEU A 430 -23.42 -5.47 -0.14
CA LEU A 430 -23.46 -4.14 -0.74
C LEU A 430 -22.81 -3.12 0.19
N LYS A 431 -21.99 -2.24 -0.37
CA LYS A 431 -21.37 -1.11 0.32
C LYS A 431 -21.71 0.18 -0.39
N GLY A 432 -22.24 1.12 0.38
CA GLY A 432 -22.50 2.48 -0.10
C GLY A 432 -21.21 3.28 -0.38
N PRO A 433 -21.36 4.52 -0.87
CA PRO A 433 -20.23 5.38 -1.22
C PRO A 433 -19.32 5.69 -0.03
N GLN A 434 -18.00 5.73 -0.26
CA GLN A 434 -17.02 6.08 0.78
C GLN A 434 -16.80 7.59 0.93
N SER A 435 -17.08 8.36 -0.12
CA SER A 435 -16.91 9.82 -0.15
C SER A 435 -18.24 10.47 -0.54
N ILE A 436 -18.77 11.31 0.33
CA ILE A 436 -19.99 12.10 0.07
C ILE A 436 -19.75 13.08 -1.09
N THR A 437 -18.56 13.68 -1.14
CA THR A 437 -18.19 14.66 -2.17
C THR A 437 -18.14 14.02 -3.55
N GLU A 438 -17.43 12.89 -3.69
CA GLU A 438 -17.31 12.18 -4.98
C GLU A 438 -18.67 11.65 -5.43
N TYR A 439 -19.53 11.21 -4.50
CA TYR A 439 -20.89 10.79 -4.81
C TYR A 439 -21.73 11.92 -5.42
N PHE A 440 -21.68 13.11 -4.82
CA PHE A 440 -22.40 14.27 -5.35
C PHE A 440 -21.83 14.78 -6.67
N ASP A 441 -20.52 14.72 -6.86
CA ASP A 441 -19.89 15.08 -8.12
C ASP A 441 -20.34 14.12 -9.24
N LEU A 442 -20.35 12.81 -8.95
CA LEU A 442 -20.80 11.76 -9.87
C LEU A 442 -22.29 11.90 -10.24
N LYS A 443 -23.15 12.22 -9.27
CA LYS A 443 -24.58 12.45 -9.49
C LYS A 443 -24.90 13.86 -10.00
N GLU A 444 -23.87 14.65 -10.33
CA GLU A 444 -23.97 16.03 -10.80
C GLU A 444 -24.84 16.93 -9.90
N ILE A 445 -24.79 16.71 -8.58
CA ILE A 445 -25.63 17.41 -7.61
C ILE A 445 -25.06 18.82 -7.34
N PRO A 446 -25.85 19.90 -7.56
CA PRO A 446 -25.43 21.27 -7.32
C PRO A 446 -24.96 21.47 -5.88
N ALA A 447 -23.94 22.31 -5.66
CA ALA A 447 -23.36 22.54 -4.34
C ALA A 447 -24.39 23.01 -3.29
N ASP A 448 -25.40 23.78 -3.72
CA ASP A 448 -26.46 24.30 -2.86
C ASP A 448 -27.43 23.21 -2.36
N ASP A 449 -27.49 22.08 -3.07
CA ASP A 449 -28.38 20.95 -2.76
C ASP A 449 -27.65 19.82 -1.99
N ARG A 450 -26.35 19.98 -1.71
CA ARG A 450 -25.54 18.97 -1.01
C ARG A 450 -25.81 19.00 0.49
N GLY A 451 -26.18 17.85 1.05
CA GLY A 451 -26.41 17.70 2.49
C GLY A 451 -26.30 16.26 2.98
N ALA A 452 -26.05 16.07 4.28
CA ALA A 452 -25.93 14.72 4.86
C ALA A 452 -27.25 13.93 4.79
N GLU A 453 -28.39 14.60 5.00
CA GLU A 453 -29.72 14.00 4.86
C GLU A 453 -29.99 13.61 3.41
N GLU A 454 -29.68 14.51 2.47
CA GLU A 454 -29.85 14.27 1.04
C GLU A 454 -28.98 13.10 0.55
N PHE A 455 -27.71 13.07 0.95
CA PHE A 455 -26.82 11.93 0.68
C PHE A 455 -27.42 10.62 1.19
N THR A 456 -27.93 10.60 2.42
CA THR A 456 -28.49 9.39 3.03
C THR A 456 -29.73 8.92 2.27
N ARG A 457 -30.60 9.86 1.89
CA ARG A 457 -31.81 9.63 1.10
C ARG A 457 -31.49 9.08 -0.29
N MET A 458 -30.56 9.69 -1.01
CA MET A 458 -30.17 9.27 -2.36
C MET A 458 -29.54 7.88 -2.36
N VAL A 459 -28.63 7.59 -1.41
CA VAL A 459 -27.98 6.28 -1.30
C VAL A 459 -28.99 5.20 -0.92
N HIS A 460 -29.95 5.50 -0.04
CA HIS A 460 -31.08 4.59 0.26
C HIS A 460 -31.83 4.19 -1.01
N ASP A 461 -32.27 5.17 -1.81
CA ASP A 461 -33.03 4.91 -3.03
C ASP A 461 -32.21 4.17 -4.09
N GLU A 462 -30.93 4.50 -4.21
CA GLU A 462 -30.02 3.86 -5.14
C GLU A 462 -29.77 2.39 -4.80
N LEU A 463 -29.61 2.04 -3.52
CA LEU A 463 -29.46 0.66 -3.08
C LEU A 463 -30.71 -0.19 -3.41
N ILE A 464 -31.91 0.39 -3.28
CA ILE A 464 -33.17 -0.26 -3.68
C ILE A 464 -33.19 -0.49 -5.19
N ARG A 465 -32.84 0.53 -5.99
CA ARG A 465 -32.79 0.44 -7.47
C ARG A 465 -31.80 -0.62 -7.92
N ILE A 466 -30.63 -0.68 -7.28
CA ILE A 466 -29.61 -1.71 -7.53
C ILE A 466 -30.17 -3.09 -7.22
N ALA A 467 -30.80 -3.29 -6.07
CA ALA A 467 -31.41 -4.57 -5.73
C ALA A 467 -32.48 -4.99 -6.76
N ARG A 468 -33.36 -4.06 -7.17
CA ARG A 468 -34.36 -4.28 -8.23
C ARG A 468 -33.69 -4.64 -9.56
N ARG A 469 -32.63 -3.94 -9.95
CA ARG A 469 -31.90 -4.16 -11.21
C ARG A 469 -31.17 -5.49 -11.23
N LEU A 470 -30.46 -5.84 -10.16
CA LEU A 470 -29.77 -7.12 -10.01
C LEU A 470 -30.75 -8.29 -10.15
N ILE A 471 -31.89 -8.23 -9.46
CA ILE A 471 -32.94 -9.26 -9.59
C ILE A 471 -33.51 -9.29 -11.01
N GLY A 472 -33.89 -8.13 -11.54
CA GLY A 472 -34.53 -8.01 -12.86
C GLY A 472 -33.66 -8.48 -14.03
N THR A 473 -32.34 -8.56 -13.83
CA THR A 473 -31.35 -8.96 -14.85
C THR A 473 -30.71 -10.33 -14.59
N GLY A 474 -31.21 -11.09 -13.60
CA GLY A 474 -30.88 -12.51 -13.45
C GLY A 474 -30.25 -12.96 -12.13
N LEU A 475 -30.06 -12.07 -11.16
CA LEU A 475 -29.60 -12.45 -9.82
C LEU A 475 -30.78 -13.07 -9.01
N PRO A 476 -30.62 -14.25 -8.38
CA PRO A 476 -31.72 -14.87 -7.64
C PRO A 476 -32.25 -13.99 -6.50
N ALA A 477 -33.56 -13.74 -6.50
CA ALA A 477 -34.22 -12.88 -5.50
C ALA A 477 -34.15 -13.42 -4.04
N ALA A 478 -33.94 -14.73 -3.91
CA ALA A 478 -33.81 -15.41 -2.62
C ALA A 478 -32.38 -15.39 -2.05
N LEU A 479 -31.39 -14.89 -2.79
CA LEU A 479 -30.05 -14.70 -2.24
C LEU A 479 -30.10 -13.78 -1.04
N GLU A 480 -29.33 -14.10 -0.01
CA GLU A 480 -29.23 -13.22 1.13
C GLU A 480 -28.37 -12.01 0.78
N VAL A 481 -28.68 -10.86 1.37
CA VAL A 481 -27.98 -9.60 1.22
C VAL A 481 -27.61 -9.02 2.57
N GLN A 482 -26.40 -8.48 2.63
CA GLN A 482 -25.89 -7.67 3.72
C GLN A 482 -25.56 -6.27 3.18
N VAL A 483 -25.98 -5.22 3.87
CA VAL A 483 -25.73 -3.83 3.49
C VAL A 483 -24.83 -3.19 4.55
N ALA A 484 -23.60 -2.83 4.17
CA ALA A 484 -22.67 -2.19 5.09
C ALA A 484 -23.22 -0.84 5.59
N GLY A 485 -23.39 -0.73 6.90
CA GLY A 485 -23.99 0.44 7.51
C GLY A 485 -25.51 0.52 7.30
N LEU A 486 -26.20 -0.64 7.23
CA LEU A 486 -27.65 -0.73 7.04
C LEU A 486 -28.43 0.29 7.87
N SER A 487 -28.17 0.40 9.17
CA SER A 487 -28.89 1.30 10.08
C SER A 487 -28.77 2.79 9.73
N LYS A 488 -27.72 3.18 8.98
CA LYS A 488 -27.53 4.54 8.49
C LYS A 488 -28.50 4.87 7.35
N PHE A 489 -28.67 3.93 6.42
CA PHE A 489 -29.46 4.17 5.20
C PHE A 489 -30.90 3.68 5.33
N PHE A 490 -31.13 2.61 6.11
CA PHE A 490 -32.41 1.94 6.34
C PHE A 490 -32.70 1.83 7.85
N PRO A 491 -32.90 2.96 8.56
CA PRO A 491 -33.15 2.95 10.02
C PRO A 491 -34.44 2.20 10.40
N GLU A 492 -35.36 1.98 9.46
CA GLU A 492 -36.61 1.25 9.64
C GLU A 492 -36.46 -0.28 9.56
N VAL A 493 -35.31 -0.79 9.12
CA VAL A 493 -35.05 -2.23 9.06
C VAL A 493 -34.65 -2.74 10.43
N THR A 494 -35.49 -3.58 11.01
CA THR A 494 -35.27 -4.24 12.32
C THR A 494 -34.89 -5.72 12.19
N GLU A 495 -34.83 -6.24 10.96
CA GLU A 495 -34.46 -7.62 10.66
C GLU A 495 -32.95 -7.82 10.90
N PRO A 496 -32.53 -8.99 11.39
CA PRO A 496 -31.11 -9.32 11.48
C PRO A 496 -30.53 -9.48 10.06
N GLU A 497 -29.32 -8.98 9.84
CA GLU A 497 -28.55 -9.25 8.62
C GLU A 497 -27.83 -10.60 8.72
N PRO A 498 -27.66 -11.31 7.58
CA PRO A 498 -28.16 -10.99 6.24
C PRO A 498 -29.66 -11.35 6.06
N PHE A 499 -30.32 -10.80 5.04
CA PHE A 499 -31.75 -11.04 4.75
C PHE A 499 -32.01 -11.15 3.23
N PRO A 500 -33.14 -11.69 2.74
CA PRO A 500 -33.33 -11.88 1.29
C PRO A 500 -33.23 -10.59 0.46
N LEU A 501 -32.53 -10.64 -0.67
CA LEU A 501 -32.37 -9.51 -1.60
C LEU A 501 -33.71 -8.96 -2.09
N ALA A 502 -34.71 -9.83 -2.24
CA ALA A 502 -36.09 -9.44 -2.52
C ALA A 502 -36.67 -8.45 -1.49
N THR A 503 -36.29 -8.58 -0.22
CA THR A 503 -36.73 -7.69 0.85
C THR A 503 -36.15 -6.29 0.67
N LEU A 504 -34.89 -6.17 0.23
CA LEU A 504 -34.29 -4.87 -0.11
C LEU A 504 -34.97 -4.26 -1.35
N ALA A 505 -35.15 -5.05 -2.41
CA ALA A 505 -35.78 -4.60 -3.65
C ALA A 505 -37.25 -4.19 -3.50
N GLY A 506 -37.96 -4.80 -2.53
CA GLY A 506 -39.35 -4.52 -2.20
C GLY A 506 -39.57 -3.27 -1.34
N ARG A 507 -38.51 -2.62 -0.86
CA ARG A 507 -38.61 -1.34 -0.14
C ARG A 507 -39.10 -0.24 -1.08
N ARG A 508 -39.73 0.79 -0.50
CA ARG A 508 -40.21 1.96 -1.23
C ARG A 508 -39.08 2.95 -1.42
N LEU A 509 -39.01 3.57 -2.58
CA LEU A 509 -38.13 4.72 -2.77
C LEU A 509 -38.67 5.90 -1.97
N THR A 510 -37.80 6.75 -1.44
CA THR A 510 -38.19 8.00 -0.79
C THR A 510 -38.95 8.94 -1.73
N THR A 511 -38.72 8.82 -3.03
CA THR A 511 -39.45 9.55 -4.08
C THR A 511 -40.86 9.00 -4.36
N GLU A 512 -41.21 7.79 -3.88
CA GLU A 512 -42.48 7.11 -4.23
C GLU A 512 -43.68 7.50 -3.34
N GLY A 513 -43.48 8.25 -2.25
CA GLY A 513 -44.57 8.76 -1.39
C GLY A 513 -45.21 7.74 -0.46
#